data_AF-A0A957YWT8-F1
#
_entry.id   AF-A0A957YWT8-F1
#
_cell.length_a   1.000
_cell.length_b   1.000
_cell.length_c   1.000
_cell.angle_alpha   90.00
_cell.angle_beta   90.00
_cell.angle_gamma   90.00
#
_symmetry.space_group_name_H-M   'P 1'
#
loop_
_entity.id
_entity.type
_entity.pdbx_description
1 polymer ?
#
loop_
_entity_poly.entity_id
_entity_poly.type
_entity_poly.pdbx_seq_one_letter_code
_entity_poly.pdbx_strand_id
1 'polypeptide(L)'
;MHTTTPVITRTLIVNDGVALDRALLEPLPSRFTHLTVDNGLTNNDITALLQDRQGFLWIGTRDGLNRYDGYSMVTYRHEAGNPNSLPRNEIRALFEDRDGMLWIATRDGGVTRYDPRRATFATLRHEPDNPQSLGGDLIFSIHQSADGQLWFGGPQISGLTRYDPATQSFTHYQGAEPGQNNEELRFPRGAIMDIETDVRGTLWIVTETSLARYDAAAERFQVYQVPREQRATAFLRTLHISATGQFWVGGGGGLFQFDPLDGRFTQVTNAPAQITVLLRDSQGIIWLGAASGLYQFDPTTQRTQLIAQHGTTNGAANGASHNGLSLTDSYIATLLSDQYGQLWIGTRQGGVNRLDAKPPQFVRYQLAMGTQAALNKTQVTVPQVQALVAGSNGEFWAATRQTLFRLRRWESSATPATNSRLSTPGPSASELSEPGRYAWEVTPYSLPQTKKAGDGDTGAEVRLLRDNQGHLWLGAGGAAVLEFNPAQTTFTQYELLDRPLGPGPPARVAGMVEDDSHNLWIAVAFAGLYRLDATRTTVTAFRYQGRPDYFRNVPNNIASATLMAITADPAGNLWLGYNDGTLSHFTPTDGRFTHYPSLSVLTRAPDATTRAPSAQAQPAPEL
;
A
#
# COMPACT_ATOMS: atom_id res chain seq x y z
N MET A 1 -11.63 2.01 -39.09
CA MET A 1 -10.34 1.67 -38.44
C MET A 1 -9.99 2.82 -37.51
N HIS A 2 -10.39 2.73 -36.23
CA HIS A 2 -9.95 3.68 -35.20
C HIS A 2 -8.79 2.99 -34.45
N THR A 3 -7.57 3.48 -34.63
CA THR A 3 -6.39 3.05 -33.87
C THR A 3 -6.45 3.67 -32.49
N THR A 4 -6.86 2.87 -31.50
CA THR A 4 -6.92 3.23 -30.08
C THR A 4 -5.58 2.97 -29.41
N THR A 5 -5.00 3.98 -28.76
CA THR A 5 -3.86 3.84 -27.84
C THR A 5 -4.36 3.15 -26.55
N PRO A 6 -3.86 1.96 -26.17
CA PRO A 6 -4.21 1.35 -24.89
C PRO A 6 -3.52 2.13 -23.76
N VAL A 7 -4.27 2.52 -22.73
CA VAL A 7 -3.71 3.12 -21.50
C VAL A 7 -3.66 2.04 -20.43
N ILE A 8 -2.46 1.64 -19.99
CA ILE A 8 -2.33 0.78 -18.82
C ILE A 8 -2.79 1.56 -17.58
N THR A 9 -3.73 0.99 -16.84
CA THR A 9 -4.05 1.41 -15.48
C THR A 9 -3.52 0.31 -14.53
N ARG A 10 -2.68 0.68 -13.53
CA ARG A 10 -1.87 -0.18 -12.62
C ARG A 10 -2.57 -1.48 -12.10
N THR A 11 -1.81 -2.55 -11.72
CA THR A 11 -2.14 -3.96 -11.18
C THR A 11 -1.79 -5.41 -11.90
N LEU A 12 -0.56 -6.05 -11.85
CA LEU A 12 0.21 -7.13 -12.60
C LEU A 12 0.76 -7.98 -11.48
N ILE A 13 0.21 -9.15 -11.31
CA ILE A 13 0.94 -10.20 -10.63
C ILE A 13 1.35 -11.13 -11.76
N VAL A 14 2.62 -11.51 -11.79
CA VAL A 14 3.04 -12.73 -12.47
C VAL A 14 3.27 -13.74 -11.36
N ASN A 15 2.49 -14.82 -11.39
CA ASN A 15 2.86 -16.05 -10.69
C ASN A 15 4.07 -16.59 -11.43
N ASP A 16 5.26 -16.23 -10.97
CA ASP A 16 6.47 -17.06 -10.90
C ASP A 16 7.69 -16.17 -10.66
N GLY A 17 8.50 -16.57 -9.67
CA GLY A 17 9.53 -15.75 -9.04
C GLY A 17 10.68 -15.36 -9.94
N VAL A 18 10.54 -14.23 -10.64
CA VAL A 18 11.67 -13.52 -11.25
C VAL A 18 12.18 -12.45 -10.28
N ALA A 19 13.42 -12.60 -9.82
CA ALA A 19 14.10 -11.56 -9.05
C ALA A 19 14.40 -10.37 -9.97
N LEU A 20 13.74 -9.23 -9.71
CA LEU A 20 13.94 -7.97 -10.43
C LEU A 20 15.08 -7.17 -9.80
N ASP A 21 15.88 -6.52 -10.64
CA ASP A 21 16.93 -5.60 -10.20
C ASP A 21 16.30 -4.35 -9.55
N ARG A 22 16.71 -4.06 -8.30
CA ARG A 22 16.17 -2.96 -7.48
C ARG A 22 16.42 -1.58 -8.09
N ALA A 23 17.40 -1.46 -8.98
CA ALA A 23 17.79 -0.18 -9.59
C ALA A 23 16.76 0.39 -10.59
N LEU A 24 15.77 -0.40 -11.02
CA LEU A 24 14.78 -0.01 -12.04
C LEU A 24 13.44 0.48 -11.47
N LEU A 25 13.27 0.43 -10.13
CA LEU A 25 12.02 0.79 -9.45
C LEU A 25 12.24 2.09 -8.65
N GLU A 26 11.48 3.14 -8.99
CA GLU A 26 11.34 4.35 -8.16
C GLU A 26 10.90 4.00 -6.72
N PRO A 27 11.11 4.89 -5.72
CA PRO A 27 10.59 4.66 -4.38
C PRO A 27 9.09 4.38 -4.46
N LEU A 28 8.69 3.23 -3.94
CA LEU A 28 7.32 2.77 -4.04
C LEU A 28 6.37 3.78 -3.37
N PRO A 29 5.20 4.07 -3.97
CA PRO A 29 4.28 5.03 -3.41
C PRO A 29 3.80 4.58 -2.02
N SER A 30 3.63 5.57 -1.15
CA SER A 30 2.95 5.42 0.13
C SER A 30 1.66 4.62 -0.02
N ARG A 31 1.53 3.53 0.73
CA ARG A 31 0.33 2.70 0.74
C ARG A 31 -0.49 3.00 1.99
N PHE A 32 -1.81 3.05 1.81
CA PHE A 32 -2.77 3.21 2.89
C PHE A 32 -3.49 1.90 3.15
N THR A 33 -3.58 1.54 4.43
CA THR A 33 -4.55 0.57 4.93
C THR A 33 -5.75 1.34 5.47
N HIS A 34 -6.96 0.93 5.10
CA HIS A 34 -8.19 1.61 5.50
C HIS A 34 -8.94 0.79 6.54
N LEU A 35 -9.40 1.46 7.60
CA LEU A 35 -10.34 0.94 8.56
C LEU A 35 -11.63 1.74 8.44
N THR A 36 -12.71 1.07 8.06
CA THR A 36 -14.07 1.63 7.90
C THR A 36 -15.07 0.85 8.75
N VAL A 37 -16.36 1.18 8.64
CA VAL A 37 -17.46 0.37 9.18
C VAL A 37 -17.41 -1.10 8.73
N ASP A 38 -16.88 -1.39 7.55
CA ASP A 38 -16.72 -2.76 7.05
C ASP A 38 -15.65 -3.55 7.84
N ASN A 39 -14.78 -2.84 8.56
CA ASN A 39 -13.76 -3.41 9.44
C ASN A 39 -14.20 -3.41 10.92
N GLY A 40 -15.42 -2.99 11.22
CA GLY A 40 -15.98 -2.98 12.58
C GLY A 40 -15.98 -1.61 13.28
N LEU A 41 -15.58 -0.52 12.61
CA LEU A 41 -15.76 0.81 13.19
C LEU A 41 -17.24 1.12 13.39
N THR A 42 -17.57 1.81 14.48
CA THR A 42 -18.94 2.25 14.73
C THR A 42 -19.43 3.33 13.75
N ASN A 43 -18.53 4.14 13.19
CA ASN A 43 -18.83 5.20 12.22
C ASN A 43 -17.55 5.58 11.43
N ASN A 44 -17.70 6.08 10.21
CA ASN A 44 -16.57 6.56 9.39
C ASN A 44 -16.19 8.03 9.65
N ASP A 45 -16.96 8.77 10.44
CA ASP A 45 -16.64 10.15 10.85
C ASP A 45 -15.79 10.11 12.12
N ILE A 46 -14.47 10.17 11.92
CA ILE A 46 -13.47 10.07 12.98
C ILE A 46 -13.25 11.46 13.59
N THR A 47 -13.35 11.54 14.91
CA THR A 47 -13.25 12.81 15.65
C THR A 47 -12.01 12.88 16.52
N ALA A 48 -11.51 11.73 17.00
CA ALA A 48 -10.33 11.66 17.87
C ALA A 48 -9.59 10.34 17.67
N LEU A 49 -8.26 10.38 17.77
CA LEU A 49 -7.38 9.22 17.78
C LEU A 49 -6.44 9.32 18.99
N LEU A 50 -6.18 8.20 19.64
CA LEU A 50 -5.25 8.08 20.75
C LEU A 50 -4.67 6.66 20.76
N GLN A 51 -3.38 6.51 21.00
CA GLN A 51 -2.82 5.22 21.39
C GLN A 51 -2.60 5.22 22.90
N ASP A 52 -3.08 4.20 23.60
CA ASP A 52 -2.79 4.05 25.02
C ASP A 52 -1.40 3.43 25.27
N ARG A 53 -0.91 3.50 26.51
CA ARG A 53 0.37 2.90 26.91
C ARG A 53 0.46 1.38 26.75
N GLN A 54 -0.67 0.68 26.61
CA GLN A 54 -0.69 -0.76 26.34
C GLN A 54 -0.56 -1.05 24.83
N GLY A 55 -0.64 -0.01 24.00
CA GLY A 55 -0.52 -0.07 22.56
C GLY A 55 -1.84 -0.16 21.81
N PHE A 56 -2.98 -0.17 22.51
CA PHE A 56 -4.29 -0.18 21.85
C PHE A 56 -4.57 1.17 21.22
N LEU A 57 -5.15 1.14 20.03
CA LEU A 57 -5.63 2.34 19.35
C LEU A 57 -7.08 2.61 19.75
N TRP A 58 -7.33 3.77 20.34
CA TRP A 58 -8.65 4.29 20.67
C TRP A 58 -9.10 5.27 19.60
N ILE A 59 -10.26 4.98 19.01
CA ILE A 59 -10.82 5.69 17.85
C ILE A 59 -12.19 6.24 18.26
N GLY A 60 -12.22 7.55 18.49
CA GLY A 60 -13.45 8.30 18.73
C GLY A 60 -14.14 8.61 17.41
N THR A 61 -15.44 8.34 17.36
CA THR A 61 -16.26 8.63 16.18
C THR A 61 -17.51 9.40 16.55
N ARG A 62 -18.29 9.84 15.56
CA ARG A 62 -19.61 10.46 15.82
C ARG A 62 -20.65 9.53 16.44
N ASP A 63 -20.42 8.22 16.42
CA ASP A 63 -21.40 7.25 16.91
C ASP A 63 -20.75 6.11 17.72
N GLY A 64 -19.81 6.45 18.59
CA GLY A 64 -19.23 5.54 19.57
C GLY A 64 -17.71 5.58 19.61
N LEU A 65 -17.17 4.91 20.62
CA LEU A 65 -15.74 4.72 20.84
C LEU A 65 -15.34 3.31 20.42
N ASN A 66 -14.20 3.18 19.74
CA ASN A 66 -13.67 1.90 19.31
C ASN A 66 -12.28 1.71 19.91
N ARG A 67 -11.99 0.52 20.42
CA ARG A 67 -10.64 0.10 20.81
C ARG A 67 -10.17 -0.98 19.85
N TYR A 68 -9.06 -0.73 19.17
CA TYR A 68 -8.46 -1.59 18.16
C TYR A 68 -7.13 -2.16 18.67
N ASP A 69 -6.98 -3.48 18.60
CA ASP A 69 -5.79 -4.20 19.06
C ASP A 69 -4.80 -4.57 17.93
N GLY A 70 -5.11 -4.17 16.68
CA GLY A 70 -4.36 -4.58 15.49
C GLY A 70 -5.02 -5.70 14.68
N TYR A 71 -6.03 -6.36 15.24
CA TYR A 71 -6.75 -7.49 14.66
C TYR A 71 -8.28 -7.33 14.75
N SER A 72 -8.78 -6.87 15.89
CA SER A 72 -10.19 -6.81 16.24
C SER A 72 -10.55 -5.48 16.90
N MET A 73 -11.84 -5.12 16.81
CA MET A 73 -12.39 -3.91 17.42
C MET A 73 -13.37 -4.27 18.53
N VAL A 74 -13.18 -3.63 19.68
CA VAL A 74 -14.18 -3.56 20.76
C VAL A 74 -14.87 -2.21 20.69
N THR A 75 -16.19 -2.20 20.66
CA THR A 75 -16.99 -0.96 20.55
C THR A 75 -17.68 -0.63 21.86
N TYR A 76 -17.75 0.66 22.17
CA TYR A 76 -18.45 1.19 23.33
C TYR A 76 -19.46 2.22 22.84
N ARG A 77 -20.71 2.09 23.29
CA ARG A 77 -21.84 2.95 22.93
C ARG A 77 -22.62 3.31 24.20
N HIS A 78 -23.50 4.30 24.07
CA HIS A 78 -24.44 4.67 25.11
C HIS A 78 -25.53 3.61 25.24
N GLU A 79 -25.74 3.17 26.47
CA GLU A 79 -26.83 2.27 26.83
C GLU A 79 -27.68 2.92 27.91
N ALA A 80 -28.95 3.18 27.58
CA ALA A 80 -29.89 3.82 28.49
C ALA A 80 -30.02 2.99 29.79
N GLY A 81 -29.77 3.62 30.93
CA GLY A 81 -29.86 2.97 32.25
C GLY A 81 -28.63 2.16 32.67
N ASN A 82 -27.60 2.04 31.83
CA ASN A 82 -26.33 1.38 32.19
C ASN A 82 -25.26 2.42 32.56
N PRO A 83 -24.89 2.55 33.86
CA PRO A 83 -23.87 3.50 34.30
C PRO A 83 -22.45 3.11 33.86
N ASN A 84 -22.23 1.87 33.41
CA ASN A 84 -20.94 1.40 32.90
C ASN A 84 -20.86 1.48 31.36
N SER A 85 -21.64 2.37 30.74
CA SER A 85 -21.62 2.64 29.30
C SER A 85 -21.24 4.10 29.03
N LEU A 86 -21.05 4.48 27.76
CA LEU A 86 -20.80 5.88 27.42
C LEU A 86 -22.02 6.75 27.78
N PRO A 87 -21.85 7.99 28.27
CA PRO A 87 -22.98 8.88 28.49
C PRO A 87 -23.64 9.34 27.17
N ARG A 88 -22.84 9.47 26.10
CA ARG A 88 -23.26 9.83 24.74
C ARG A 88 -22.34 9.17 23.71
N ASN A 89 -22.84 8.93 22.50
CA ASN A 89 -22.07 8.24 21.46
C ASN A 89 -21.04 9.13 20.75
N GLU A 90 -21.35 10.41 20.55
CA GLU A 90 -20.51 11.30 19.77
C GLU A 90 -19.26 11.68 20.57
N ILE A 91 -18.13 11.07 20.26
CA ILE A 91 -16.84 11.35 20.92
C ILE A 91 -16.26 12.64 20.37
N ARG A 92 -15.69 13.49 21.22
CA ARG A 92 -15.09 14.77 20.83
C ARG A 92 -13.61 14.89 21.11
N ALA A 93 -13.13 14.30 22.20
CA ALA A 93 -11.71 14.25 22.53
C ALA A 93 -11.39 12.99 23.32
N LEU A 94 -10.15 12.53 23.19
CA LEU A 94 -9.58 11.40 23.90
C LEU A 94 -8.24 11.82 24.48
N PHE A 95 -7.95 11.41 25.72
CA PHE A 95 -6.68 11.70 26.38
C PHE A 95 -6.34 10.58 27.37
N GLU A 96 -5.09 10.14 27.44
CA GLU A 96 -4.62 9.25 28.51
C GLU A 96 -3.79 10.05 29.51
N ASP A 97 -4.18 10.03 30.78
CA ASP A 97 -3.40 10.69 31.83
C ASP A 97 -2.15 9.91 32.23
N ARG A 98 -1.33 10.47 33.12
CA ARG A 98 -0.11 9.82 33.64
C ARG A 98 -0.34 8.51 34.40
N ASP A 99 -1.53 8.30 34.96
CA ASP A 99 -1.87 7.09 35.70
C ASP A 99 -2.40 5.95 34.80
N GLY A 100 -2.64 6.28 33.53
CA GLY A 100 -3.14 5.38 32.51
C GLY A 100 -4.66 5.29 32.47
N MET A 101 -5.34 6.31 32.99
CA MET A 101 -6.79 6.46 32.84
C MET A 101 -7.09 7.14 31.52
N LEU A 102 -8.11 6.64 30.84
CA LEU A 102 -8.59 7.22 29.60
C LEU A 102 -9.68 8.25 29.91
N TRP A 103 -9.53 9.47 29.41
CA TRP A 103 -10.48 10.56 29.52
C TRP A 103 -11.18 10.74 28.17
N ILE A 104 -12.51 10.59 28.19
CA ILE A 104 -13.36 10.54 27.01
C ILE A 104 -14.34 11.71 27.08
N ALA A 105 -14.11 12.76 26.28
CA ALA A 105 -15.10 13.82 26.11
C ALA A 105 -16.16 13.38 25.11
N THR A 106 -17.43 13.52 25.48
CA THR A 106 -18.56 13.24 24.59
C THR A 106 -19.38 14.49 24.37
N ARG A 107 -20.02 14.62 23.21
CA ARG A 107 -20.84 15.78 22.90
C ARG A 107 -22.05 15.83 23.84
N ASP A 108 -22.16 16.90 24.61
CA ASP A 108 -23.25 17.17 25.55
C ASP A 108 -23.41 16.09 26.66
N GLY A 109 -22.35 15.32 26.91
CA GLY A 109 -22.31 14.27 27.94
C GLY A 109 -21.18 14.45 28.95
N GLY A 110 -20.43 15.55 28.88
CA GLY A 110 -19.30 15.83 29.76
C GLY A 110 -18.08 14.96 29.45
N VAL A 111 -17.27 14.71 30.48
CA VAL A 111 -16.02 13.95 30.38
C VAL A 111 -16.13 12.68 31.20
N THR A 112 -15.87 11.53 30.58
CA THR A 112 -15.86 10.24 31.26
C THR A 112 -14.45 9.75 31.48
N ARG A 113 -14.09 9.48 32.73
CA ARG A 113 -12.88 8.76 33.10
C ARG A 113 -13.13 7.27 33.02
N TYR A 114 -12.33 6.56 32.27
CA TYR A 114 -12.38 5.12 32.06
C TYR A 114 -11.10 4.48 32.61
N ASP A 115 -11.27 3.53 33.54
CA ASP A 115 -10.17 2.69 34.04
C ASP A 115 -10.10 1.42 33.16
N PRO A 116 -9.11 1.29 32.26
CA PRO A 116 -9.00 0.13 31.38
C PRO A 116 -8.70 -1.17 32.14
N ARG A 117 -8.20 -1.10 33.38
CA ARG A 117 -7.87 -2.28 34.20
C ARG A 117 -9.11 -2.86 34.87
N ARG A 118 -10.11 -2.02 35.14
CA ARG A 118 -11.37 -2.42 35.81
C ARG A 118 -12.59 -2.38 34.89
N ALA A 119 -12.45 -1.81 33.70
CA ALA A 119 -13.54 -1.55 32.76
C ALA A 119 -14.70 -0.73 33.38
N THR A 120 -14.36 0.27 34.21
CA THR A 120 -15.33 1.12 34.91
C THR A 120 -15.32 2.54 34.37
N PHE A 121 -16.50 3.14 34.27
CA PHE A 121 -16.71 4.51 33.81
C PHE A 121 -17.10 5.41 34.99
N ALA A 122 -16.55 6.62 35.04
CA ALA A 122 -16.94 7.68 35.97
C ALA A 122 -17.09 8.99 35.20
N THR A 123 -18.32 9.49 35.08
CA THR A 123 -18.61 10.69 34.28
C THR A 123 -18.64 11.94 35.15
N LEU A 124 -17.87 12.95 34.73
CA LEU A 124 -17.94 14.32 35.22
C LEU A 124 -18.90 15.10 34.31
N ARG A 125 -19.84 15.83 34.92
CA ARG A 125 -20.86 16.62 34.21
C ARG A 125 -20.94 18.03 34.76
N HIS A 126 -21.54 18.92 33.98
CA HIS A 126 -21.92 20.24 34.42
C HIS A 126 -23.22 20.17 35.24
N GLU A 127 -23.17 20.76 36.42
CA GLU A 127 -24.30 20.96 37.30
C GLU A 127 -24.43 22.47 37.55
N PRO A 128 -25.45 23.16 37.00
CA PRO A 128 -25.54 24.62 37.02
C PRO A 128 -25.41 25.27 38.41
N ASP A 129 -25.88 24.58 39.45
CA ASP A 129 -25.90 25.07 40.83
C ASP A 129 -24.72 24.54 41.68
N ASN A 130 -23.81 23.76 41.08
CA ASN A 130 -22.68 23.16 41.78
C ASN A 130 -21.35 23.66 41.19
N PRO A 131 -20.64 24.59 41.87
CA PRO A 131 -19.34 25.10 41.42
C PRO A 131 -18.20 24.07 41.55
N GLN A 132 -18.47 22.86 42.04
CA GLN A 132 -17.56 21.71 42.05
C GLN A 132 -17.95 20.67 40.98
N SER A 133 -18.40 21.15 39.82
CA SER A 133 -18.76 20.34 38.65
C SER A 133 -18.01 20.84 37.42
N LEU A 134 -18.26 20.32 36.21
CA LEU A 134 -17.66 20.90 34.98
C LEU A 134 -18.25 22.27 34.66
N GLY A 135 -17.50 23.15 33.98
CA GLY A 135 -18.02 24.43 33.49
C GLY A 135 -19.03 24.30 32.34
N GLY A 136 -19.08 23.12 31.69
CA GLY A 136 -20.05 22.76 30.67
C GLY A 136 -19.85 21.32 30.18
N ASP A 137 -20.86 20.77 29.51
CA ASP A 137 -20.88 19.36 29.07
C ASP A 137 -20.27 19.14 27.67
N LEU A 138 -19.88 20.20 26.96
CA LEU A 138 -19.28 20.12 25.62
C LEU A 138 -17.80 20.46 25.70
N ILE A 139 -16.93 19.45 25.55
CA ILE A 139 -15.48 19.59 25.68
C ILE A 139 -14.80 19.24 24.35
N PHE A 140 -13.88 20.08 23.90
CA PHE A 140 -13.14 19.96 22.64
C PHE A 140 -11.69 19.53 22.84
N SER A 141 -11.07 19.89 23.96
CA SER A 141 -9.69 19.55 24.27
C SER A 141 -9.52 19.14 25.73
N ILE A 142 -8.63 18.18 25.96
CA ILE A 142 -8.25 17.67 27.28
C ILE A 142 -6.73 17.65 27.31
N HIS A 143 -6.13 18.24 28.34
CA HIS A 143 -4.68 18.24 28.51
C HIS A 143 -4.29 18.07 29.97
N GLN A 144 -3.15 17.43 30.25
CA GLN A 144 -2.60 17.33 31.60
C GLN A 144 -1.34 18.19 31.74
N SER A 145 -1.38 19.20 32.61
CA SER A 145 -0.24 20.07 32.90
C SER A 145 0.85 19.35 33.69
N ALA A 146 2.07 19.91 33.71
CA ALA A 146 3.25 19.31 34.36
C ALA A 146 3.04 18.94 35.84
N ASP A 147 2.23 19.69 36.57
CA ASP A 147 1.84 19.45 37.97
C ASP A 147 0.77 18.36 38.17
N GLY A 148 0.24 17.78 37.09
CA GLY A 148 -0.72 16.68 37.12
C GLY A 148 -2.19 17.11 37.05
N GLN A 149 -2.47 18.42 37.03
CA GLN A 149 -3.83 18.93 36.85
C GLN A 149 -4.34 18.68 35.43
N LEU A 150 -5.63 18.42 35.31
CA LEU A 150 -6.31 18.25 34.02
C LEU A 150 -7.01 19.54 33.63
N TRP A 151 -6.92 19.89 32.36
CA TRP A 151 -7.50 21.08 31.77
C TRP A 151 -8.48 20.66 30.68
N PHE A 152 -9.73 21.08 30.83
CA PHE A 152 -10.82 20.81 29.91
C PHE A 152 -11.21 22.10 29.21
N GLY A 153 -11.00 22.17 27.89
CA GLY A 153 -11.38 23.29 27.05
C GLY A 153 -12.64 23.00 26.25
N GLY A 154 -13.61 23.91 26.24
CA GLY A 154 -14.83 23.79 25.46
C GLY A 154 -15.20 25.06 24.69
N PRO A 155 -16.42 25.14 24.14
CA PRO A 155 -16.94 26.39 23.58
C PRO A 155 -17.01 27.47 24.66
N GLN A 156 -17.22 28.72 24.25
CA GLN A 156 -17.23 29.87 25.17
C GLN A 156 -18.17 29.67 26.37
N ILE A 157 -19.30 28.99 26.17
CA ILE A 157 -20.26 28.67 27.25
C ILE A 157 -19.71 27.69 28.29
N SER A 158 -18.80 26.80 27.92
CA SER A 158 -18.16 25.82 28.81
C SER A 158 -16.86 26.36 29.41
N GLY A 159 -16.21 27.31 28.72
CA GLY A 159 -14.98 27.95 29.15
C GLY A 159 -13.83 26.96 29.31
N LEU A 160 -12.84 27.33 30.13
CA LEU A 160 -11.74 26.47 30.54
C LEU A 160 -12.00 26.00 31.97
N THR A 161 -11.95 24.69 32.19
CA THR A 161 -12.07 24.10 33.53
C THR A 161 -10.78 23.38 33.90
N ARG A 162 -10.20 23.72 35.05
CA ARG A 162 -9.07 23.01 35.65
C ARG A 162 -9.61 22.06 36.71
N TYR A 163 -9.15 20.80 36.67
CA TYR A 163 -9.57 19.72 37.54
C TYR A 163 -8.35 19.10 38.21
N ASP A 164 -8.39 19.05 39.53
CA ASP A 164 -7.39 18.33 40.32
C ASP A 164 -7.88 16.90 40.60
N PRO A 165 -7.27 15.87 40.01
CA PRO A 165 -7.70 14.49 40.25
C PRO A 165 -7.46 13.99 41.68
N ALA A 166 -6.53 14.59 42.44
CA ALA A 166 -6.21 14.18 43.79
C ALA A 166 -7.26 14.67 44.81
N THR A 167 -7.71 15.91 44.65
CA THR A 167 -8.74 16.53 45.52
C THR A 167 -10.15 16.46 44.94
N GLN A 168 -10.29 16.09 43.67
CA GLN A 168 -11.53 16.13 42.89
C GLN A 168 -12.18 17.51 42.82
N SER A 169 -11.36 18.57 42.89
CA SER A 169 -11.83 19.96 42.88
C SER A 169 -11.77 20.58 41.49
N PHE A 170 -12.65 21.56 41.26
CA PHE A 170 -12.79 22.27 40.00
C PHE A 170 -12.47 23.76 40.17
N THR A 171 -11.79 24.33 39.17
CA THR A 171 -11.60 25.79 39.02
C THR A 171 -12.05 26.19 37.61
N HIS A 172 -12.93 27.18 37.51
CA HIS A 172 -13.47 27.65 36.23
C HIS A 172 -12.86 28.97 35.81
N TYR A 173 -12.48 29.05 34.54
CA TYR A 173 -12.07 30.29 33.90
C TYR A 173 -13.04 30.58 32.76
N GLN A 174 -13.79 31.67 32.89
CA GLN A 174 -14.78 32.11 31.92
C GLN A 174 -14.42 33.51 31.41
N GLY A 175 -14.74 33.77 30.14
CA GLY A 175 -14.62 35.11 29.56
C GLY A 175 -15.70 36.02 30.13
N ALA A 176 -15.36 37.25 30.47
CA ALA A 176 -16.32 38.21 30.99
C ALA A 176 -17.47 38.45 29.98
N GLU A 177 -18.72 38.50 30.48
CA GLU A 177 -19.90 38.80 29.65
C GLU A 177 -19.76 40.14 28.91
N PRO A 178 -20.40 40.30 27.73
CA PRO A 178 -20.42 41.59 27.03
C PRO A 178 -21.00 42.69 27.96
N GLY A 179 -20.15 43.63 28.38
CA GLY A 179 -20.53 44.74 29.25
C GLY A 179 -20.02 44.65 30.69
N GLN A 180 -19.45 43.51 31.12
CA GLN A 180 -18.69 43.42 32.36
C GLN A 180 -17.19 43.41 32.04
N ASN A 181 -16.50 44.52 32.30
CA ASN A 181 -15.05 44.59 32.20
C ASN A 181 -14.41 43.93 33.43
N ASN A 182 -14.39 42.60 33.51
CA ASN A 182 -13.47 41.92 34.44
C ASN A 182 -12.07 41.94 33.84
N GLU A 183 -11.41 43.11 33.90
CA GLU A 183 -10.00 43.30 33.52
C GLU A 183 -9.02 42.46 34.36
N GLU A 184 -9.50 41.84 35.46
CA GLU A 184 -8.67 41.15 36.46
C GLU A 184 -8.22 39.73 36.07
N LEU A 185 -8.95 39.01 35.19
CA LEU A 185 -8.61 37.64 34.78
C LEU A 185 -8.06 37.52 33.34
N ARG A 186 -8.38 38.47 32.45
CA ARG A 186 -7.97 38.50 31.03
C ARG A 186 -8.12 37.16 30.28
N PHE A 187 -9.17 36.39 30.59
CA PHE A 187 -9.43 35.12 29.92
C PHE A 187 -9.71 35.31 28.42
N PRO A 188 -9.15 34.49 27.51
CA PRO A 188 -9.37 34.65 26.07
C PRO A 188 -10.83 34.43 25.68
N ARG A 189 -11.33 35.21 24.72
CA ARG A 189 -12.67 35.03 24.14
C ARG A 189 -12.65 33.95 23.05
N GLY A 190 -13.80 33.29 22.86
CA GLY A 190 -14.03 32.26 21.84
C GLY A 190 -13.95 30.83 22.37
N ALA A 191 -14.28 29.85 21.53
CA ALA A 191 -14.13 28.45 21.89
C ALA A 191 -12.65 28.08 22.05
N ILE A 192 -12.35 27.22 23.01
CA ILE A 192 -11.02 26.65 23.21
C ILE A 192 -10.92 25.43 22.30
N MET A 193 -9.97 25.49 21.37
CA MET A 193 -9.82 24.48 20.34
C MET A 193 -8.72 23.48 20.68
N ASP A 194 -7.66 23.95 21.34
CA ASP A 194 -6.49 23.14 21.67
C ASP A 194 -5.77 23.68 22.90
N ILE A 195 -5.07 22.79 23.60
CA ILE A 195 -4.30 23.10 24.82
C ILE A 195 -3.00 22.30 24.74
N GLU A 196 -1.86 22.99 24.80
CA GLU A 196 -0.54 22.36 24.76
C GLU A 196 0.36 22.93 25.86
N THR A 197 1.44 22.23 26.18
CA THR A 197 2.47 22.71 27.11
C THR A 197 3.80 22.85 26.39
N ASP A 198 4.47 23.99 26.58
CA ASP A 198 5.81 24.20 26.02
C ASP A 198 6.90 23.43 26.78
N VAL A 199 8.12 23.46 26.26
CA VAL A 199 9.29 22.79 26.86
C VAL A 199 9.63 23.25 28.28
N ARG A 200 9.07 24.36 28.76
CA ARG A 200 9.27 24.89 30.12
C ARG A 200 8.14 24.51 31.07
N GLY A 201 7.12 23.78 30.60
CA GLY A 201 5.94 23.46 31.40
C GLY A 201 4.85 24.55 31.35
N THR A 202 4.99 25.58 30.51
CA THR A 202 3.98 26.65 30.40
C THR A 202 2.80 26.19 29.58
N LEU A 203 1.59 26.40 30.08
CA LEU A 203 0.36 26.06 29.38
C LEU A 203 0.01 27.14 28.34
N TRP A 204 -0.28 26.70 27.13
CA TRP A 204 -0.74 27.52 26.01
C TRP A 204 -2.11 27.04 25.55
N ILE A 205 -3.02 27.99 25.34
CA ILE A 205 -4.42 27.74 24.99
C ILE A 205 -4.71 28.39 23.65
N VAL A 206 -5.13 27.59 22.68
CA VAL A 206 -5.65 28.09 21.39
C VAL A 206 -7.14 28.30 21.54
N THR A 207 -7.58 29.53 21.27
CA THR A 207 -9.00 29.81 21.00
C THR A 207 -9.22 30.10 19.53
N GLU A 208 -10.48 30.07 19.09
CA GLU A 208 -10.87 30.39 17.71
C GLU A 208 -10.29 31.72 17.18
N THR A 209 -9.98 32.67 18.08
CA THR A 209 -9.56 34.03 17.70
C THR A 209 -8.25 34.50 18.31
N SER A 210 -7.63 33.71 19.20
CA SER A 210 -6.45 34.12 19.94
C SER A 210 -5.64 32.94 20.45
N LEU A 211 -4.38 33.21 20.77
CA LEU A 211 -3.53 32.32 21.54
C LEU A 211 -3.35 32.92 22.93
N ALA A 212 -3.43 32.12 23.99
CA ALA A 212 -3.24 32.60 25.36
C ALA A 212 -2.16 31.79 26.08
N ARG A 213 -1.32 32.48 26.85
CA ARG A 213 -0.33 31.88 27.76
C ARG A 213 -0.83 31.97 29.19
N TYR A 214 -0.82 30.86 29.92
CA TYR A 214 -1.17 30.84 31.34
C TYR A 214 0.06 31.16 32.21
N ASP A 215 -0.10 32.13 33.09
CA ASP A 215 0.85 32.44 34.16
C ASP A 215 0.35 31.80 35.46
N ALA A 216 0.99 30.70 35.86
CA ALA A 216 0.62 29.96 37.05
C ALA A 216 0.91 30.72 38.35
N ALA A 217 1.91 31.62 38.37
CA ALA A 217 2.26 32.38 39.57
C ALA A 217 1.25 33.50 39.85
N ALA A 218 0.75 34.13 38.77
CA ALA A 218 -0.26 35.18 38.86
C ALA A 218 -1.71 34.69 38.71
N GLU A 219 -1.91 33.39 38.43
CA GLU A 219 -3.18 32.79 38.01
C GLU A 219 -3.94 33.60 36.93
N ARG A 220 -3.20 34.04 35.90
CA ARG A 220 -3.71 34.95 34.85
C ARG A 220 -3.33 34.50 33.45
N PHE A 221 -4.02 35.06 32.45
CA PHE A 221 -3.76 34.79 31.03
C PHE A 221 -3.18 36.01 30.31
N GLN A 222 -2.10 35.79 29.56
CA GLN A 222 -1.62 36.74 28.57
C GLN A 222 -2.17 36.34 27.19
N VAL A 223 -3.02 37.19 26.60
CA VAL A 223 -3.73 36.89 25.35
C VAL A 223 -3.09 37.61 24.17
N TYR A 224 -2.79 36.85 23.13
CA TYR A 224 -2.23 37.28 21.85
C TYR A 224 -3.31 37.16 20.77
N GLN A 225 -3.77 38.31 20.31
CA GLN A 225 -4.85 38.39 19.32
C GLN A 225 -4.29 38.29 17.91
N VAL A 226 -4.97 37.58 17.03
CA VAL A 226 -4.60 37.58 15.62
C VAL A 226 -4.82 39.00 15.04
N PRO A 227 -3.88 39.53 14.22
CA PRO A 227 -3.98 40.86 13.62
C PRO A 227 -5.29 41.04 12.83
N ARG A 228 -5.90 42.23 12.90
CA ARG A 228 -7.25 42.48 12.38
C ARG A 228 -7.41 42.12 10.90
N GLU A 229 -6.37 42.39 10.12
CA GLU A 229 -6.27 42.09 8.69
C GLU A 229 -6.28 40.60 8.36
N GLN A 230 -5.91 39.72 9.32
CA GLN A 230 -5.89 38.27 9.16
C GLN A 230 -7.11 37.58 9.82
N ARG A 231 -7.88 38.29 10.66
CA ARG A 231 -9.00 37.69 11.44
C ARG A 231 -10.11 37.06 10.61
N ALA A 232 -10.38 37.58 9.41
CA ALA A 232 -11.46 37.07 8.56
C ALA A 232 -11.25 35.61 8.13
N THR A 233 -10.00 35.15 8.13
CA THR A 233 -9.64 33.79 7.73
C THR A 233 -8.95 33.01 8.86
N ALA A 234 -8.32 33.66 9.82
CA ALA A 234 -7.46 33.05 10.84
C ALA A 234 -8.19 32.43 12.05
N PHE A 235 -9.28 31.70 11.80
CA PHE A 235 -9.90 30.89 12.85
C PHE A 235 -8.90 29.80 13.31
N LEU A 236 -8.30 29.95 14.49
CA LEU A 236 -7.26 29.04 14.97
C LEU A 236 -7.89 27.74 15.47
N ARG A 237 -7.21 26.61 15.27
CA ARG A 237 -7.74 25.28 15.62
C ARG A 237 -6.76 24.37 16.35
N THR A 238 -5.48 24.48 16.06
CA THR A 238 -4.46 23.55 16.56
C THR A 238 -3.15 24.27 16.76
N LEU A 239 -2.38 23.84 17.75
CA LEU A 239 -1.04 24.33 18.04
C LEU A 239 -0.05 23.16 17.99
N HIS A 240 1.16 23.47 17.55
CA HIS A 240 2.31 22.63 17.78
C HIS A 240 3.47 23.51 18.27
N ILE A 241 4.02 23.16 19.43
CA ILE A 241 5.23 23.79 19.98
C ILE A 241 6.41 22.85 19.77
N SER A 242 7.40 23.27 18.98
CA SER A 242 8.59 22.45 18.74
C SER A 242 9.48 22.38 19.99
N ALA A 243 10.34 21.36 20.07
CA ALA A 243 11.36 21.25 21.11
C ALA A 243 12.36 22.42 21.10
N THR A 244 12.48 23.13 19.98
CA THR A 244 13.31 24.34 19.84
C THR A 244 12.56 25.63 20.22
N GLY A 245 11.29 25.52 20.64
CA GLY A 245 10.46 26.65 21.05
C GLY A 245 9.78 27.41 19.90
N GLN A 246 9.66 26.79 18.72
CA GLN A 246 8.93 27.37 17.59
C GLN A 246 7.45 27.06 17.72
N PHE A 247 6.59 28.06 17.53
CA PHE A 247 5.14 27.91 17.60
C PHE A 247 4.55 27.89 16.19
N TRP A 248 3.84 26.82 15.88
CA TRP A 248 3.10 26.65 14.65
C TRP A 248 1.62 26.54 14.97
N VAL A 249 0.82 27.44 14.39
CA VAL A 249 -0.61 27.53 14.67
C VAL A 249 -1.39 27.29 13.38
N GLY A 250 -2.22 26.25 13.38
CA GLY A 250 -3.05 25.88 12.24
C GLY A 250 -4.49 26.37 12.39
N GLY A 251 -5.12 26.75 11.28
CA GLY A 251 -6.50 27.21 11.28
C GLY A 251 -7.11 27.41 9.90
N GLY A 252 -8.26 28.10 9.86
CA GLY A 252 -9.00 28.41 8.63
C GLY A 252 -8.15 29.09 7.55
N GLY A 253 -7.26 29.99 7.96
CA GLY A 253 -6.38 30.78 7.10
C GLY A 253 -5.09 30.06 6.70
N GLY A 254 -4.94 28.79 7.08
CA GLY A 254 -3.75 27.99 6.85
C GLY A 254 -2.84 27.94 8.07
N LEU A 255 -1.54 28.06 7.84
CA LEU A 255 -0.51 27.93 8.88
C LEU A 255 0.08 29.30 9.24
N PHE A 256 0.27 29.54 10.53
CA PHE A 256 0.95 30.71 11.07
C PHE A 256 2.13 30.30 11.92
N GLN A 257 3.24 31.02 11.78
CA GLN A 257 4.31 31.04 12.77
C GLN A 257 3.96 32.09 13.82
N PHE A 258 4.05 31.74 15.10
CA PHE A 258 3.86 32.67 16.20
C PHE A 258 5.19 32.94 16.92
N ASP A 259 5.50 34.21 17.18
CA ASP A 259 6.62 34.61 18.02
C ASP A 259 6.11 35.05 19.40
N PRO A 260 6.43 34.29 20.47
CA PRO A 260 5.97 34.61 21.83
C PRO A 260 6.65 35.85 22.44
N LEU A 261 7.77 36.33 21.87
CA LEU A 261 8.52 37.48 22.40
C LEU A 261 7.83 38.81 22.10
N ASP A 262 7.36 38.99 20.88
CA ASP A 262 6.66 40.21 20.43
C ASP A 262 5.15 39.98 20.18
N GLY A 263 4.69 38.73 20.24
CA GLY A 263 3.28 38.37 20.08
C GLY A 263 2.81 38.37 18.63
N ARG A 264 3.73 38.30 17.65
CA ARG A 264 3.42 38.42 16.23
C ARG A 264 3.03 37.09 15.60
N PHE A 265 1.98 37.14 14.76
CA PHE A 265 1.60 36.06 13.84
C PHE A 265 2.13 36.35 12.43
N THR A 266 2.82 35.39 11.82
CA THR A 266 3.32 35.46 10.45
C THR A 266 2.74 34.29 9.65
N GLN A 267 1.94 34.59 8.64
CA GLN A 267 1.32 33.57 7.79
C GLN A 267 2.36 32.90 6.88
N VAL A 268 2.27 31.57 6.73
CA VAL A 268 3.08 30.79 5.80
C VAL A 268 2.39 30.77 4.44
N THR A 269 2.96 31.45 3.45
CA THR A 269 2.31 31.79 2.16
C THR A 269 1.95 30.59 1.28
N ASN A 270 2.58 29.43 1.49
CA ASN A 270 2.38 28.21 0.71
C ASN A 270 1.78 27.06 1.54
N ALA A 271 1.15 27.35 2.67
CA ALA A 271 0.43 26.34 3.43
C ALA A 271 -0.99 26.11 2.88
N PRO A 272 -1.53 24.89 2.97
CA PRO A 272 -2.93 24.65 2.61
C PRO A 272 -3.86 25.46 3.52
N ALA A 273 -5.01 25.89 2.99
CA ALA A 273 -6.07 26.49 3.80
C ALA A 273 -6.75 25.44 4.67
N GLN A 274 -7.47 25.88 5.71
CA GLN A 274 -8.23 25.02 6.62
C GLN A 274 -7.38 23.88 7.21
N ILE A 275 -6.31 24.24 7.90
CA ILE A 275 -5.53 23.28 8.70
C ILE A 275 -6.37 22.87 9.89
N THR A 276 -6.56 21.56 10.02
CA THR A 276 -7.39 20.95 11.03
C THR A 276 -6.56 20.47 12.21
N VAL A 277 -5.39 19.89 11.95
CA VAL A 277 -4.54 19.28 12.99
C VAL A 277 -3.07 19.37 12.58
N LEU A 278 -2.21 19.64 13.56
CA LEU A 278 -0.77 19.56 13.46
C LEU A 278 -0.29 18.37 14.28
N LEU A 279 0.65 17.61 13.73
CA LEU A 279 1.27 16.51 14.45
C LEU A 279 2.74 16.40 14.09
N ARG A 280 3.61 16.34 15.09
CA ARG A 280 5.00 15.92 14.89
C ARG A 280 5.11 14.43 15.20
N ASP A 281 5.60 13.65 14.24
CA ASP A 281 5.80 12.21 14.44
C ASP A 281 7.12 11.88 15.15
N SER A 282 7.35 10.59 15.41
CA SER A 282 8.57 10.08 16.05
C SER A 282 9.83 10.25 15.21
N GLN A 283 9.70 10.46 13.89
CA GLN A 283 10.80 10.76 12.97
C GLN A 283 11.12 12.27 12.92
N GLY A 284 10.29 13.09 13.57
CA GLY A 284 10.42 14.54 13.59
C GLY A 284 9.82 15.25 12.39
N ILE A 285 9.06 14.53 11.56
CA ILE A 285 8.29 15.12 10.48
C ILE A 285 7.08 15.83 11.07
N ILE A 286 6.80 17.04 10.59
CA ILE A 286 5.56 17.76 10.92
C ILE A 286 4.54 17.47 9.83
N TRP A 287 3.43 16.88 10.23
CA TRP A 287 2.28 16.57 9.41
C TRP A 287 1.21 17.64 9.59
N LEU A 288 0.67 18.13 8.48
CA LEU A 288 -0.49 19.00 8.45
C LEU A 288 -1.69 18.19 7.94
N GLY A 289 -2.70 18.02 8.78
CA GLY A 289 -4.03 17.63 8.34
C GLY A 289 -4.77 18.88 7.85
N ALA A 290 -5.35 18.82 6.66
CA ALA A 290 -6.17 19.89 6.11
C ALA A 290 -7.48 19.34 5.54
N ALA A 291 -8.41 20.25 5.23
CA ALA A 291 -9.64 19.90 4.52
C ALA A 291 -9.39 19.30 3.11
N SER A 292 -8.23 19.59 2.52
CA SER A 292 -7.83 19.16 1.18
C SER A 292 -6.96 17.90 1.16
N GLY A 293 -6.42 17.45 2.30
CA GLY A 293 -5.58 16.26 2.38
C GLY A 293 -4.48 16.35 3.43
N LEU A 294 -3.53 15.42 3.31
CA LEU A 294 -2.36 15.25 4.18
C LEU A 294 -1.15 15.91 3.55
N TYR A 295 -0.47 16.77 4.31
CA TYR A 295 0.74 17.45 3.89
C TYR A 295 1.88 17.18 4.86
N GLN A 296 3.09 17.17 4.34
CA GLN A 296 4.31 17.26 5.11
C GLN A 296 4.77 18.72 5.13
N PHE A 297 5.26 19.18 6.28
CA PHE A 297 5.78 20.52 6.48
C PHE A 297 7.23 20.48 6.96
N ASP A 298 8.08 21.23 6.28
CA ASP A 298 9.44 21.50 6.72
C ASP A 298 9.48 22.88 7.42
N PRO A 299 9.67 22.92 8.75
CA PRO A 299 9.70 24.17 9.51
C PRO A 299 10.92 25.05 9.20
N THR A 300 11.98 24.48 8.61
CA THR A 300 13.22 25.22 8.27
C THR A 300 13.03 26.01 6.99
N THR A 301 12.48 25.36 5.96
CA THR A 301 12.24 25.99 4.65
C THR A 301 10.85 26.60 4.52
N GLN A 302 9.97 26.34 5.50
CA GLN A 302 8.54 26.68 5.50
C GLN A 302 7.78 26.17 4.27
N ARG A 303 8.25 25.06 3.69
CA ARG A 303 7.60 24.43 2.53
C ARG A 303 6.62 23.37 2.98
N THR A 304 5.48 23.32 2.30
CA THR A 304 4.54 22.22 2.42
C THR A 304 4.58 21.36 1.17
N GLN A 305 4.41 20.05 1.34
CA GLN A 305 4.31 19.08 0.26
C GLN A 305 3.04 18.25 0.48
N LEU A 306 2.17 18.19 -0.54
CA LEU A 306 1.03 17.29 -0.52
C LEU A 306 1.52 15.85 -0.58
N ILE A 307 1.14 15.04 0.41
CA ILE A 307 1.50 13.62 0.50
C ILE A 307 0.35 12.76 0.01
N ALA A 308 -0.89 13.07 0.41
CA ALA A 308 -2.05 12.30 -0.02
C ALA A 308 -3.35 13.12 0.08
N GLN A 309 -4.29 12.83 -0.80
CA GLN A 309 -5.66 13.33 -0.79
C GLN A 309 -6.58 12.22 -1.29
N HIS A 310 -7.90 12.40 -1.20
CA HIS A 310 -8.84 11.44 -1.78
C HIS A 310 -8.71 11.41 -3.30
N GLY A 311 -8.41 10.22 -3.84
CA GLY A 311 -8.32 10.01 -5.27
C GLY A 311 -9.72 9.87 -5.87
N THR A 312 -10.12 10.74 -6.79
CA THR A 312 -11.35 10.55 -7.57
C THR A 312 -11.14 9.44 -8.60
N THR A 313 -11.04 8.18 -8.17
CA THR A 313 -11.33 7.08 -9.09
C THR A 313 -12.84 7.07 -9.32
N ASN A 314 -13.22 7.62 -10.48
CA ASN A 314 -14.57 7.73 -11.01
C ASN A 314 -15.49 6.56 -10.60
N GLY A 315 -16.60 6.87 -9.95
CA GLY A 315 -17.79 6.01 -9.93
C GLY A 315 -17.91 4.99 -8.80
N ALA A 316 -17.05 5.00 -7.79
CA ALA A 316 -17.28 4.25 -6.56
C ALA A 316 -18.34 4.97 -5.71
N ALA A 317 -19.62 4.73 -6.02
CA ALA A 317 -20.68 4.91 -5.04
C ALA A 317 -20.28 4.15 -3.77
N ASN A 318 -20.42 4.80 -2.60
CA ASN A 318 -20.32 4.25 -1.24
C ASN A 318 -20.19 2.71 -1.21
N GLY A 319 -18.95 2.20 -1.23
CA GLY A 319 -18.69 0.75 -1.13
C GLY A 319 -17.72 0.11 -2.13
N ALA A 320 -17.03 0.84 -3.03
CA ALA A 320 -16.00 0.22 -3.90
C ALA A 320 -14.59 0.38 -3.33
N SER A 321 -13.79 -0.70 -3.40
CA SER A 321 -12.46 -0.83 -2.81
C SER A 321 -11.54 0.36 -3.13
N HIS A 322 -11.16 1.12 -2.10
CA HIS A 322 -10.04 2.05 -2.21
C HIS A 322 -8.78 1.26 -2.58
N ASN A 323 -8.07 1.72 -3.61
CA ASN A 323 -6.90 1.03 -4.18
C ASN A 323 -5.66 1.05 -3.26
N GLY A 324 -5.79 1.53 -2.02
CA GLY A 324 -4.71 1.65 -1.04
C GLY A 324 -3.63 2.66 -1.42
N LEU A 325 -3.87 3.53 -2.40
CA LEU A 325 -2.90 4.52 -2.89
C LEU A 325 -3.31 5.98 -2.59
N SER A 326 -4.49 6.19 -2.03
CA SER A 326 -5.05 7.50 -1.71
C SER A 326 -5.78 7.45 -0.38
N LEU A 327 -6.09 8.60 0.20
CA LEU A 327 -6.97 8.65 1.38
C LEU A 327 -8.39 8.26 0.98
N THR A 328 -9.16 7.74 1.93
CA THR A 328 -10.59 7.48 1.76
C THR A 328 -11.45 8.75 1.74
N ASP A 329 -10.95 9.85 2.29
CA ASP A 329 -11.57 11.17 2.30
C ASP A 329 -10.49 12.24 2.45
N SER A 330 -10.67 13.40 1.81
CA SER A 330 -9.67 14.48 1.83
C SER A 330 -9.71 15.28 3.13
N TYR A 331 -10.86 15.31 3.82
CA TYR A 331 -10.99 16.09 5.03
C TYR A 331 -10.39 15.35 6.22
N ILE A 332 -9.15 15.71 6.57
CA ILE A 332 -8.47 15.15 7.73
C ILE A 332 -9.02 15.81 8.99
N ALA A 333 -9.53 15.02 9.93
CA ALA A 333 -10.07 15.51 11.18
C ALA A 333 -9.05 15.47 12.32
N THR A 334 -8.22 14.43 12.35
CA THR A 334 -7.26 14.14 13.41
C THR A 334 -6.11 13.28 12.88
N LEU A 335 -4.95 13.36 13.51
CA LEU A 335 -3.74 12.59 13.19
C LEU A 335 -3.18 11.98 14.47
N LEU A 336 -2.55 10.81 14.35
CA LEU A 336 -1.82 10.17 15.44
C LEU A 336 -0.56 9.48 14.88
N SER A 337 0.57 9.70 15.54
CA SER A 337 1.77 8.88 15.33
C SER A 337 1.84 7.88 16.47
N ASP A 338 1.85 6.59 16.13
CA ASP A 338 1.94 5.54 17.13
C ASP A 338 3.39 5.29 17.57
N GLN A 339 3.55 4.52 18.66
CA GLN A 339 4.86 4.15 19.21
C GLN A 339 5.75 3.34 18.24
N TYR A 340 5.17 2.80 17.17
CA TYR A 340 5.88 2.06 16.12
C TYR A 340 6.25 2.94 14.92
N GLY A 341 5.96 4.25 14.98
CA GLY A 341 6.23 5.21 13.91
C GLY A 341 5.25 5.14 12.74
N GLN A 342 4.08 4.50 12.92
CA GLN A 342 3.02 4.51 11.92
C GLN A 342 2.16 5.76 12.10
N LEU A 343 1.73 6.33 10.97
CA LEU A 343 0.86 7.49 10.96
C LEU A 343 -0.58 7.03 10.70
N TRP A 344 -1.47 7.36 11.63
CA TRP A 344 -2.90 7.11 11.58
C TRP A 344 -3.63 8.43 11.31
N ILE A 345 -4.54 8.41 10.35
CA ILE A 345 -5.21 9.59 9.79
C ILE A 345 -6.72 9.37 9.88
N GLY A 346 -7.35 10.07 10.82
CA GLY A 346 -8.80 10.08 10.97
C GLY A 346 -9.40 11.09 10.00
N THR A 347 -10.39 10.65 9.23
CA THR A 347 -11.09 11.50 8.24
C THR A 347 -12.55 11.70 8.61
N ARG A 348 -13.20 12.71 8.02
CA ARG A 348 -14.59 13.06 8.37
C ARG A 348 -15.62 12.09 7.82
N GLN A 349 -15.34 11.40 6.72
CA GLN A 349 -16.30 10.44 6.12
C GLN A 349 -15.67 9.13 5.65
N GLY A 350 -14.35 9.03 5.67
CA GLY A 350 -13.61 7.91 5.12
C GLY A 350 -13.08 6.92 6.16
N GLY A 351 -13.37 7.10 7.45
CA GLY A 351 -12.81 6.28 8.51
C GLY A 351 -11.36 6.62 8.81
N VAL A 352 -10.59 5.61 9.20
CA VAL A 352 -9.16 5.76 9.56
C VAL A 352 -8.29 5.23 8.42
N ASN A 353 -7.31 6.03 8.00
CA ASN A 353 -6.28 5.64 7.06
C ASN A 353 -4.97 5.46 7.81
N ARG A 354 -4.28 4.34 7.61
CA ARG A 354 -2.94 4.11 8.14
C ARG A 354 -1.93 4.19 7.01
N LEU A 355 -0.98 5.10 7.13
CA LEU A 355 0.16 5.19 6.22
C LEU A 355 1.17 4.09 6.57
N ASP A 356 1.38 3.15 5.66
CA ASP A 356 2.32 2.06 5.86
C ASP A 356 3.76 2.61 5.80
N ALA A 357 4.49 2.49 6.92
CA ALA A 357 5.86 3.03 7.06
C ALA A 357 6.91 2.34 6.19
N LYS A 358 6.58 1.19 5.57
CA LYS A 358 7.45 0.47 4.64
C LYS A 358 6.83 0.46 3.24
N PRO A 359 7.61 0.78 2.20
CA PRO A 359 7.16 0.59 0.83
C PRO A 359 6.73 -0.88 0.63
N PRO A 360 5.64 -1.15 -0.10
CA PRO A 360 5.09 -2.50 -0.23
C PRO A 360 6.12 -3.46 -0.81
N GLN A 361 6.31 -4.63 -0.19
CA GLN A 361 7.22 -5.65 -0.74
C GLN A 361 6.79 -6.19 -2.11
N PHE A 362 5.51 -6.01 -2.47
CA PHE A 362 4.91 -6.49 -3.71
C PHE A 362 4.04 -5.40 -4.36
N VAL A 363 4.16 -5.24 -5.68
CA VAL A 363 3.41 -4.28 -6.49
C VAL A 363 2.68 -5.02 -7.60
N ARG A 364 1.54 -4.45 -8.05
CA ARG A 364 0.73 -4.97 -9.14
C ARG A 364 0.70 -3.86 -10.29
N TYR A 365 1.00 -4.10 -11.61
CA TYR A 365 0.52 -3.53 -13.00
C TYR A 365 -0.62 -4.19 -13.98
N GLN A 366 -1.86 -3.69 -14.20
CA GLN A 366 -3.01 -4.46 -14.75
C GLN A 366 -3.17 -4.10 -16.21
N LEU A 367 -3.22 -5.09 -17.10
CA LEU A 367 -3.52 -4.78 -18.49
C LEU A 367 -5.04 -4.66 -18.66
N ALA A 368 -5.51 -3.47 -18.99
CA ALA A 368 -6.92 -3.18 -19.25
C ALA A 368 -7.05 -2.73 -20.72
N MET A 369 -7.83 -3.46 -21.52
CA MET A 369 -8.09 -3.08 -22.92
C MET A 369 -9.53 -2.54 -23.06
N GLY A 370 -9.67 -1.27 -23.47
CA GLY A 370 -10.96 -0.62 -23.69
C GLY A 370 -10.82 0.85 -24.11
N THR A 371 -11.91 1.46 -24.60
CA THR A 371 -11.96 2.92 -24.78
C THR A 371 -11.94 3.62 -23.42
N GLN A 372 -11.51 4.88 -23.35
CA GLN A 372 -11.50 5.69 -22.11
C GLN A 372 -12.89 5.72 -21.43
N ALA A 373 -13.97 5.64 -22.22
CA ALA A 373 -15.35 5.52 -21.74
C ALA A 373 -15.75 4.10 -21.27
N ALA A 374 -15.11 3.06 -21.80
CA ALA A 374 -15.32 1.66 -21.39
C ALA A 374 -14.54 1.30 -20.11
N LEU A 375 -13.37 1.91 -19.86
CA LEU A 375 -12.62 1.77 -18.60
C LEU A 375 -13.39 2.33 -17.39
N ASN A 376 -14.32 3.27 -17.62
CA ASN A 376 -15.23 3.81 -16.60
C ASN A 376 -16.47 2.93 -16.34
N LYS A 377 -16.63 1.80 -17.05
CA LYS A 377 -17.72 0.84 -16.86
C LYS A 377 -17.11 -0.53 -16.54
N THR A 378 -17.77 -1.33 -15.71
CA THR A 378 -17.31 -2.63 -15.17
C THR A 378 -17.03 -3.73 -16.21
N GLN A 379 -17.01 -3.44 -17.52
CA GLN A 379 -16.74 -4.38 -18.60
C GLN A 379 -15.34 -4.19 -19.20
N VAL A 380 -14.31 -4.29 -18.36
CA VAL A 380 -12.92 -4.34 -18.83
C VAL A 380 -12.45 -5.79 -18.80
N THR A 381 -12.16 -6.36 -19.97
CA THR A 381 -11.54 -7.68 -20.07
C THR A 381 -10.06 -7.53 -19.70
N VAL A 382 -9.66 -8.14 -18.58
CA VAL A 382 -8.27 -8.21 -18.16
C VAL A 382 -7.62 -9.43 -18.84
N PRO A 383 -6.64 -9.26 -19.74
CA PRO A 383 -5.94 -10.37 -20.33
C PRO A 383 -5.15 -11.12 -19.25
N GLN A 384 -5.33 -12.44 -19.17
CA GLN A 384 -4.50 -13.27 -18.30
C GLN A 384 -3.10 -13.41 -18.91
N VAL A 385 -2.16 -12.61 -18.41
CA VAL A 385 -0.73 -12.75 -18.73
C VAL A 385 -0.25 -14.09 -18.19
N GLN A 386 0.31 -14.92 -19.08
CA GLN A 386 0.79 -16.26 -18.75
C GLN A 386 2.31 -16.35 -18.71
N ALA A 387 3.01 -15.44 -19.40
CA ALA A 387 4.46 -15.35 -19.37
C ALA A 387 4.93 -13.89 -19.51
N LEU A 388 6.10 -13.60 -18.93
CA LEU A 388 6.75 -12.30 -18.96
C LEU A 388 8.25 -12.49 -19.17
N VAL A 389 8.86 -11.67 -20.02
CA VAL A 389 10.33 -11.58 -20.15
C VAL A 389 10.76 -10.12 -20.23
N ALA A 390 11.95 -9.82 -19.72
CA ALA A 390 12.57 -8.52 -19.89
C ALA A 390 13.01 -8.31 -21.34
N GLY A 391 12.74 -7.12 -21.88
CA GLY A 391 13.30 -6.62 -23.13
C GLY A 391 14.56 -5.80 -22.89
N SER A 392 15.00 -5.04 -23.90
CA SER A 392 16.08 -4.06 -23.75
C SER A 392 15.57 -2.73 -23.20
N ASN A 393 16.43 -1.97 -22.51
CA ASN A 393 16.15 -0.59 -22.07
C ASN A 393 14.86 -0.42 -21.24
N GLY A 394 14.62 -1.31 -20.27
CA GLY A 394 13.45 -1.21 -19.36
C GLY A 394 12.11 -1.59 -19.98
N GLU A 395 12.13 -2.19 -21.18
CA GLU A 395 10.97 -2.78 -21.86
C GLU A 395 10.62 -4.14 -21.26
N PHE A 396 9.33 -4.51 -21.32
CA PHE A 396 8.86 -5.86 -20.99
C PHE A 396 8.03 -6.45 -22.11
N TRP A 397 8.07 -7.76 -22.24
CA TRP A 397 7.22 -8.52 -23.15
C TRP A 397 6.34 -9.47 -22.35
N ALA A 398 5.03 -9.33 -22.51
CA ALA A 398 4.03 -10.14 -21.83
C ALA A 398 3.24 -10.95 -22.85
N ALA A 399 3.09 -12.24 -22.61
CA ALA A 399 2.31 -13.10 -23.50
C ALA A 399 1.03 -13.59 -22.82
N THR A 400 -0.05 -13.58 -23.59
CA THR A 400 -1.32 -14.22 -23.28
C THR A 400 -1.57 -15.30 -24.32
N ARG A 401 -2.64 -16.08 -24.17
CA ARG A 401 -3.02 -17.13 -25.14
C ARG A 401 -3.19 -16.65 -26.58
N GLN A 402 -3.53 -15.37 -26.78
CA GLN A 402 -3.89 -14.83 -28.11
C GLN A 402 -3.03 -13.65 -28.55
N THR A 403 -2.27 -13.05 -27.63
CA THR A 403 -1.62 -11.76 -27.88
C THR A 403 -0.31 -11.69 -27.14
N LEU A 404 0.72 -11.26 -27.86
CA LEU A 404 2.00 -10.80 -27.33
C LEU A 404 1.94 -9.28 -27.17
N PHE A 405 2.30 -8.77 -26.00
CA PHE A 405 2.30 -7.35 -25.68
C PHE A 405 3.72 -6.87 -25.47
N ARG A 406 4.07 -5.79 -26.15
CA ARG A 406 5.24 -4.97 -25.84
C ARG A 406 4.84 -3.88 -24.88
N LEU A 407 5.58 -3.76 -23.78
CA LEU A 407 5.35 -2.78 -22.73
C LEU A 407 6.58 -1.88 -22.62
N ARG A 408 6.47 -0.63 -23.06
CA ARG A 408 7.53 0.37 -22.97
C ARG A 408 7.16 1.48 -22.00
N ARG A 409 8.13 1.90 -21.19
CA ARG A 409 7.94 3.05 -20.30
C ARG A 409 7.94 4.34 -21.12
N TRP A 410 6.99 5.23 -20.85
CA TRP A 410 7.01 6.58 -21.41
C TRP A 410 8.06 7.43 -20.67
N GLU A 411 9.05 7.94 -21.40
CA GLU A 411 10.03 8.90 -20.88
C GLU A 411 9.64 10.32 -21.34
N SER A 412 9.44 11.23 -20.38
CA SER A 412 8.97 12.59 -20.62
C SER A 412 9.93 13.48 -21.43
N SER A 413 11.13 12.99 -21.78
CA SER A 413 12.20 13.75 -22.43
C SER A 413 12.35 13.52 -23.93
N ALA A 414 11.60 12.61 -24.55
CA ALA A 414 11.71 12.39 -25.99
C ALA A 414 10.84 13.40 -26.76
N THR A 415 11.47 14.40 -27.40
CA THR A 415 10.84 15.16 -28.48
C THR A 415 10.25 14.18 -29.51
N PRO A 416 8.98 14.33 -29.93
CA PRO A 416 8.39 13.41 -30.89
C PRO A 416 9.22 13.41 -32.17
N ALA A 417 9.82 12.26 -32.52
CA ALA A 417 10.47 12.11 -33.80
C ALA A 417 9.39 12.27 -34.88
N THR A 418 9.41 13.40 -35.59
CA THR A 418 8.60 13.65 -36.78
C THR A 418 9.11 12.76 -37.90
N ASN A 419 8.80 11.47 -37.88
CA ASN A 419 8.72 10.67 -39.10
C ASN A 419 8.04 9.32 -38.88
N SER A 420 7.18 8.99 -39.86
CA SER A 420 6.41 7.75 -40.06
C SER A 420 5.06 7.65 -39.32
N ARG A 421 3.99 7.84 -40.11
CA ARG A 421 2.57 7.40 -40.10
C ARG A 421 1.91 6.67 -38.89
N LEU A 422 2.46 6.69 -37.68
CA LEU A 422 1.92 6.04 -36.47
C LEU A 422 2.03 6.90 -35.20
N SER A 423 2.11 8.23 -35.32
CA SER A 423 2.13 9.12 -34.15
C SER A 423 0.73 9.29 -33.57
N THR A 424 0.37 8.49 -32.56
CA THR A 424 -0.66 8.89 -31.60
C THR A 424 -0.04 9.93 -30.65
N PRO A 425 -0.75 11.01 -30.28
CA PRO A 425 -0.23 11.95 -29.30
C PRO A 425 -0.07 11.25 -27.95
N GLY A 426 1.07 11.50 -27.28
CA GLY A 426 1.33 11.02 -25.93
C GLY A 426 0.37 11.64 -24.89
N PRO A 427 0.35 11.11 -23.67
CA PRO A 427 -0.47 11.66 -22.59
C PRO A 427 -0.06 13.09 -22.26
N SER A 428 -1.06 13.91 -21.94
CA SER A 428 -0.89 15.33 -21.57
C SER A 428 -0.14 15.49 -20.25
N ALA A 429 0.52 16.65 -20.06
CA ALA A 429 1.25 16.96 -18.83
C ALA A 429 0.38 16.90 -17.55
N SER A 430 -0.92 17.22 -17.68
CA SER A 430 -1.90 17.06 -16.58
C SER A 430 -2.19 15.61 -16.22
N GLU A 431 -2.11 14.67 -17.18
CA GLU A 431 -2.32 13.24 -16.94
C GLU A 431 -1.11 12.57 -16.26
N LEU A 432 0.07 13.18 -16.38
CA LEU A 432 1.32 12.76 -15.72
C LEU A 432 1.52 13.41 -14.34
N SER A 433 0.76 14.47 -14.01
CA SER A 433 0.92 15.21 -12.74
C SER A 433 0.21 14.59 -11.53
N GLU A 434 -0.63 13.57 -11.73
CA GLU A 434 -1.22 12.82 -10.60
C GLU A 434 -0.19 11.88 -9.97
N PRO A 435 0.02 11.92 -8.63
CA PRO A 435 0.91 11.00 -7.94
C PRO A 435 0.56 9.55 -8.25
N GLY A 436 1.45 8.92 -9.00
CA GLY A 436 1.29 7.52 -9.37
C GLY A 436 0.47 7.22 -10.62
N ARG A 437 0.43 8.10 -11.62
CA ARG A 437 0.13 7.68 -12.99
C ARG A 437 1.41 7.56 -13.81
N TYR A 438 1.69 6.36 -14.29
CA TYR A 438 2.79 6.12 -15.22
C TYR A 438 2.20 5.70 -16.56
N ALA A 439 2.57 6.43 -17.62
CA ALA A 439 2.20 6.06 -18.96
C ALA A 439 3.14 4.95 -19.45
N TRP A 440 2.54 3.83 -19.83
CA TRP A 440 3.21 2.78 -20.57
C TRP A 440 2.66 2.77 -21.98
N GLU A 441 3.53 2.72 -22.97
CA GLU A 441 3.16 2.41 -24.34
C GLU A 441 2.95 0.89 -24.44
N VAL A 442 1.76 0.50 -24.90
CA VAL A 442 1.39 -0.91 -25.12
C VAL A 442 1.22 -1.15 -26.61
N THR A 443 2.02 -2.05 -27.15
CA THR A 443 1.88 -2.50 -28.54
C THR A 443 1.44 -3.96 -28.56
N PRO A 444 0.19 -4.28 -28.97
CA PRO A 444 -0.27 -5.65 -29.10
C PRO A 444 0.15 -6.26 -30.45
N TYR A 445 0.52 -7.53 -30.43
CA TYR A 445 0.80 -8.36 -31.59
C TYR A 445 -0.06 -9.63 -31.51
N SER A 446 -1.00 -9.78 -32.44
CA SER A 446 -1.86 -10.96 -32.51
C SER A 446 -1.04 -12.20 -32.85
N LEU A 447 -1.19 -13.27 -32.07
CA LEU A 447 -0.51 -14.53 -32.36
C LEU A 447 -1.17 -15.24 -33.55
N PRO A 448 -0.39 -15.80 -34.48
CA PRO A 448 -0.94 -16.60 -35.57
C PRO A 448 -1.59 -17.89 -35.05
N GLN A 449 -2.68 -18.31 -35.71
CA GLN A 449 -3.29 -19.62 -35.47
C GLN A 449 -2.32 -20.72 -35.90
N THR A 450 -1.93 -21.60 -34.98
CA THR A 450 -1.04 -22.72 -35.30
C THR A 450 -1.79 -23.79 -36.11
N LYS A 451 -1.18 -24.26 -37.20
CA LYS A 451 -1.75 -25.22 -38.18
C LYS A 451 -2.26 -26.57 -37.64
N LYS A 452 -2.08 -26.90 -36.35
CA LYS A 452 -2.42 -28.20 -35.73
C LYS A 452 -3.25 -28.14 -34.45
N ALA A 453 -3.65 -26.96 -33.98
CA ALA A 453 -4.57 -26.88 -32.84
C ALA A 453 -5.96 -27.32 -33.33
N GLY A 454 -6.27 -28.61 -33.20
CA GLY A 454 -7.63 -29.11 -33.44
C GLY A 454 -8.61 -28.37 -32.53
N ASP A 455 -9.81 -28.08 -33.06
CA ASP A 455 -10.90 -27.45 -32.32
C ASP A 455 -11.11 -28.16 -30.98
N GLY A 456 -10.68 -27.51 -29.89
CA GLY A 456 -10.79 -28.04 -28.53
C GLY A 456 -9.56 -27.89 -27.63
N ASP A 457 -8.37 -27.55 -28.16
CA ASP A 457 -7.16 -27.35 -27.33
C ASP A 457 -7.20 -26.01 -26.57
N THR A 458 -8.00 -26.00 -25.50
CA THR A 458 -8.31 -24.83 -24.66
C THR A 458 -7.28 -24.60 -23.54
N GLY A 459 -6.08 -25.20 -23.61
CA GLY A 459 -5.21 -25.35 -22.43
C GLY A 459 -3.73 -24.98 -22.55
N ALA A 460 -3.19 -24.56 -23.70
CA ALA A 460 -1.75 -24.33 -23.80
C ALA A 460 -1.30 -23.09 -22.99
N GLU A 461 -0.52 -23.32 -21.94
CA GLU A 461 0.24 -22.28 -21.25
C GLU A 461 1.28 -21.71 -22.22
N VAL A 462 1.27 -20.39 -22.42
CA VAL A 462 2.26 -19.74 -23.27
C VAL A 462 3.58 -19.66 -22.50
N ARG A 463 4.65 -20.19 -23.07
CA ARG A 463 6.03 -19.99 -22.60
C ARG A 463 6.67 -18.90 -23.43
N LEU A 464 7.50 -18.07 -22.82
CA LEU A 464 8.20 -16.97 -23.48
C LEU A 464 9.69 -17.04 -23.14
N LEU A 465 10.53 -17.02 -24.17
CA LEU A 465 11.97 -16.90 -24.05
C LEU A 465 12.42 -15.74 -24.92
N ARG A 466 13.35 -14.91 -24.43
CA ARG A 466 14.09 -13.96 -25.25
C ARG A 466 15.46 -14.56 -25.52
N ASP A 467 15.81 -14.69 -26.80
CA ASP A 467 17.13 -15.19 -27.18
C ASP A 467 18.20 -14.06 -27.11
N ASN A 468 19.46 -14.46 -27.23
CA ASN A 468 20.63 -13.59 -27.18
C ASN A 468 20.68 -12.60 -28.35
N GLN A 469 19.96 -12.88 -29.44
CA GLN A 469 19.82 -12.00 -30.60
C GLN A 469 18.64 -11.02 -30.44
N GLY A 470 17.84 -11.17 -29.37
CA GLY A 470 16.71 -10.31 -29.05
C GLY A 470 15.40 -10.72 -29.72
N HIS A 471 15.33 -11.88 -30.36
CA HIS A 471 14.07 -12.46 -30.83
C HIS A 471 13.31 -13.08 -29.65
N LEU A 472 12.01 -13.25 -29.84
CA LEU A 472 11.12 -13.82 -28.83
C LEU A 472 10.59 -15.15 -29.31
N TRP A 473 10.74 -16.17 -28.48
CA TRP A 473 10.27 -17.52 -28.74
C TRP A 473 9.05 -17.80 -27.89
N LEU A 474 7.96 -18.21 -28.54
CA LEU A 474 6.72 -18.58 -27.88
C LEU A 474 6.46 -20.07 -28.08
N GLY A 475 6.23 -20.76 -26.95
CA GLY A 475 5.72 -22.11 -26.97
C GLY A 475 4.24 -22.12 -27.31
N ALA A 476 3.85 -22.84 -28.36
CA ALA A 476 2.46 -22.99 -28.75
C ALA A 476 1.96 -24.44 -28.54
N GLY A 477 0.63 -24.63 -28.59
CA GLY A 477 0.01 -25.94 -28.55
C GLY A 477 0.44 -26.82 -29.74
N GLY A 478 0.42 -28.14 -29.56
CA GLY A 478 0.74 -29.09 -30.62
C GLY A 478 2.24 -29.24 -30.94
N ALA A 479 3.12 -28.89 -29.99
CA ALA A 479 4.58 -28.95 -30.14
C ALA A 479 5.12 -28.10 -31.30
N ALA A 480 4.60 -26.88 -31.41
CA ALA A 480 5.12 -25.83 -32.27
C ALA A 480 5.78 -24.73 -31.43
N VAL A 481 6.77 -24.07 -32.00
CA VAL A 481 7.33 -22.83 -31.46
C VAL A 481 7.18 -21.72 -32.49
N LEU A 482 6.83 -20.53 -32.02
CA LEU A 482 6.76 -19.32 -32.82
C LEU A 482 7.96 -18.45 -32.48
N GLU A 483 8.72 -18.07 -33.49
CA GLU A 483 9.73 -17.03 -33.38
C GLU A 483 9.09 -15.70 -33.79
N PHE A 484 9.20 -14.69 -32.94
CA PHE A 484 8.83 -13.32 -33.24
C PHE A 484 10.09 -12.47 -33.34
N ASN A 485 10.28 -11.82 -34.49
CA ASN A 485 11.34 -10.86 -34.70
C ASN A 485 10.81 -9.44 -34.43
N PRO A 486 11.22 -8.77 -33.33
CA PRO A 486 10.70 -7.44 -33.00
C PRO A 486 11.07 -6.36 -34.02
N ALA A 487 12.19 -6.51 -34.74
CA ALA A 487 12.64 -5.54 -35.74
C ALA A 487 11.82 -5.60 -37.03
N GLN A 488 11.35 -6.80 -37.40
CA GLN A 488 10.56 -7.02 -38.62
C GLN A 488 9.05 -7.14 -38.33
N THR A 489 8.65 -7.29 -37.06
CA THR A 489 7.28 -7.54 -36.63
C THR A 489 6.64 -8.78 -37.28
N THR A 490 7.46 -9.80 -37.55
CA THR A 490 7.05 -11.03 -38.23
C THR A 490 7.08 -12.22 -37.28
N PHE A 491 6.18 -13.17 -37.53
CA PHE A 491 6.15 -14.47 -36.86
C PHE A 491 6.58 -15.57 -37.83
N THR A 492 7.47 -16.45 -37.38
CA THR A 492 7.87 -17.67 -38.08
C THR A 492 7.51 -18.87 -37.21
N GLN A 493 6.77 -19.84 -37.76
CA GLN A 493 6.38 -21.05 -37.04
C GLN A 493 7.32 -22.22 -37.38
N TYR A 494 7.82 -22.89 -36.35
CA TYR A 494 8.59 -24.12 -36.47
C TYR A 494 7.80 -25.28 -35.87
N GLU A 495 7.58 -26.32 -36.68
CA GLU A 495 6.99 -27.58 -36.24
C GLU A 495 8.10 -28.48 -35.71
N LEU A 496 7.96 -28.97 -34.48
CA LEU A 496 8.99 -29.82 -33.87
C LEU A 496 8.74 -31.30 -34.15
N LEU A 497 7.48 -31.70 -34.33
CA LEU A 497 7.11 -33.10 -34.50
C LEU A 497 7.55 -33.63 -35.87
N ASP A 498 8.42 -34.63 -35.84
CA ASP A 498 8.88 -35.43 -36.96
C ASP A 498 7.93 -36.59 -37.31
N ARG A 499 6.97 -36.88 -36.42
CA ARG A 499 5.96 -37.94 -36.59
C ARG A 499 4.66 -37.65 -35.82
N PRO A 500 3.53 -38.29 -36.18
CA PRO A 500 2.31 -38.24 -35.38
C PRO A 500 2.53 -38.83 -33.99
N LEU A 501 1.90 -38.23 -32.98
CA LEU A 501 1.86 -38.79 -31.63
C LEU A 501 0.77 -39.87 -31.54
N GLY A 502 1.02 -40.89 -30.73
CA GLY A 502 0.02 -41.93 -30.42
C GLY A 502 -1.14 -41.40 -29.56
N PRO A 503 -2.12 -42.25 -29.21
CA PRO A 503 -3.22 -41.85 -28.34
C PRO A 503 -2.69 -41.41 -26.97
N GLY A 504 -2.98 -40.17 -26.57
CA GLY A 504 -2.50 -39.60 -25.32
C GLY A 504 -2.79 -38.09 -25.22
N PRO A 505 -2.38 -37.44 -24.11
CA PRO A 505 -2.51 -35.99 -23.95
C PRO A 505 -1.79 -35.23 -25.08
N PRO A 506 -2.29 -34.04 -25.48
CA PRO A 506 -1.65 -33.25 -26.53
C PRO A 506 -0.26 -32.78 -26.08
N ALA A 507 0.68 -32.78 -27.02
CA ALA A 507 2.01 -32.27 -26.77
C ALA A 507 2.01 -30.75 -26.64
N ARG A 508 2.73 -30.26 -25.64
CA ARG A 508 2.82 -28.82 -25.31
C ARG A 508 4.23 -28.45 -24.94
N VAL A 509 4.66 -27.26 -25.34
CA VAL A 509 5.97 -26.72 -24.94
C VAL A 509 5.93 -26.42 -23.43
N ALA A 510 6.78 -27.12 -22.68
CA ALA A 510 6.84 -27.02 -21.23
C ALA A 510 7.91 -26.03 -20.76
N GLY A 511 8.96 -25.84 -21.57
CA GLY A 511 10.00 -24.84 -21.35
C GLY A 511 10.96 -24.75 -22.54
N MET A 512 11.71 -23.66 -22.60
CA MET A 512 12.69 -23.39 -23.65
C MET A 512 13.93 -22.74 -23.05
N VAL A 513 15.11 -23.09 -23.55
CA VAL A 513 16.38 -22.44 -23.23
C VAL A 513 17.23 -22.35 -24.49
N GLU A 514 18.04 -21.30 -24.58
CA GLU A 514 19.06 -21.17 -25.62
C GLU A 514 20.43 -21.55 -25.03
N ASP A 515 21.23 -22.32 -25.78
CA ASP A 515 22.61 -22.60 -25.40
C ASP A 515 23.59 -21.56 -25.95
N ASP A 516 24.86 -21.62 -25.51
CA ASP A 516 25.92 -20.70 -25.95
C ASP A 516 26.24 -20.78 -27.45
N SER A 517 25.80 -21.86 -28.11
CA SER A 517 25.92 -22.05 -29.56
C SER A 517 24.70 -21.56 -30.33
N HIS A 518 23.77 -20.86 -29.66
CA HIS A 518 22.51 -20.36 -30.21
C HIS A 518 21.52 -21.44 -30.66
N ASN A 519 21.67 -22.68 -30.18
CA ASN A 519 20.65 -23.69 -30.39
C ASN A 519 19.53 -23.50 -29.37
N LEU A 520 18.29 -23.64 -29.85
CA LEU A 520 17.11 -23.58 -29.00
C LEU A 520 16.73 -25.00 -28.55
N TRP A 521 16.78 -25.22 -27.25
CA TRP A 521 16.37 -26.46 -26.60
C TRP A 521 14.96 -26.33 -26.06
N ILE A 522 14.09 -27.24 -26.48
CA ILE A 522 12.65 -27.15 -26.28
C ILE A 522 12.16 -28.43 -25.61
N ALA A 523 11.74 -28.31 -24.36
CA ALA A 523 11.06 -29.38 -23.66
C ALA A 523 9.61 -29.41 -24.11
N VAL A 524 9.18 -30.55 -24.66
CA VAL A 524 7.80 -30.78 -25.07
C VAL A 524 7.22 -31.91 -24.24
N ALA A 525 6.23 -31.57 -23.42
CA ALA A 525 5.53 -32.53 -22.59
C ALA A 525 4.93 -33.65 -23.45
N PHE A 526 5.12 -34.89 -23.00
CA PHE A 526 4.63 -36.12 -23.64
C PHE A 526 5.25 -36.44 -25.01
N ALA A 527 6.21 -35.64 -25.50
CA ALA A 527 6.88 -35.88 -26.77
C ALA A 527 8.41 -35.98 -26.63
N GLY A 528 9.02 -35.21 -25.72
CA GLY A 528 10.44 -35.29 -25.37
C GLY A 528 11.17 -33.96 -25.51
N LEU A 529 12.49 -34.02 -25.61
CA LEU A 529 13.35 -32.85 -25.78
C LEU A 529 13.68 -32.68 -27.26
N TYR A 530 13.70 -31.44 -27.73
CA TYR A 530 14.02 -31.07 -29.10
C TYR A 530 15.10 -30.01 -29.10
N ARG A 531 15.98 -30.04 -30.10
CA ARG A 531 16.96 -28.99 -30.38
C ARG A 531 16.72 -28.45 -31.78
N LEU A 532 16.39 -27.18 -31.88
CA LEU A 532 16.43 -26.42 -33.14
C LEU A 532 17.83 -25.81 -33.25
N ASP A 533 18.54 -26.09 -34.34
CA ASP A 533 19.88 -25.55 -34.56
C ASP A 533 19.88 -24.02 -34.73
N ALA A 534 21.04 -23.40 -34.51
CA ALA A 534 21.21 -21.95 -34.66
C ALA A 534 20.82 -21.41 -36.04
N THR A 535 20.93 -22.24 -37.09
CA THR A 535 20.51 -21.91 -38.46
C THR A 535 19.02 -22.06 -38.70
N ARG A 536 18.27 -22.60 -37.72
CA ARG A 536 16.81 -22.80 -37.72
C ARG A 536 16.32 -23.70 -38.86
N THR A 537 17.17 -24.64 -39.26
CA THR A 537 16.97 -25.55 -40.39
C THR A 537 16.79 -26.99 -39.95
N THR A 538 17.37 -27.37 -38.81
CA THR A 538 17.44 -28.77 -38.36
C THR A 538 16.83 -28.90 -36.98
N VAL A 539 15.88 -29.82 -36.86
CA VAL A 539 15.31 -30.22 -35.57
C VAL A 539 15.88 -31.60 -35.19
N THR A 540 16.58 -31.66 -34.06
CA THR A 540 17.08 -32.91 -33.47
C THR A 540 16.18 -33.34 -32.31
N ALA A 541 15.78 -34.60 -32.28
CA ALA A 541 14.85 -35.15 -31.29
C ALA A 541 15.54 -36.09 -30.29
N PHE A 542 15.26 -35.90 -28.99
CA PHE A 542 15.75 -36.72 -27.88
C PHE A 542 14.53 -37.32 -27.17
N ARG A 543 14.45 -38.66 -27.14
CA ARG A 543 13.19 -39.39 -26.87
C ARG A 543 13.35 -40.41 -25.77
N TYR A 544 12.24 -40.73 -25.12
CA TYR A 544 12.18 -41.85 -24.20
C TYR A 544 12.12 -43.14 -25.04
N GLN A 545 13.11 -44.00 -24.90
CA GLN A 545 13.23 -45.27 -25.64
C GLN A 545 12.93 -46.51 -24.77
N GLY A 546 12.37 -46.32 -23.57
CA GLY A 546 12.15 -47.37 -22.58
C GLY A 546 12.88 -47.06 -21.26
N ARG A 547 12.69 -47.90 -20.22
CA ARG A 547 13.26 -47.65 -18.89
C ARG A 547 14.77 -47.38 -19.04
N PRO A 548 15.27 -46.21 -18.62
CA PRO A 548 16.69 -45.91 -18.70
C PRO A 548 17.42 -46.84 -17.72
N ASP A 549 18.62 -47.28 -18.09
CA ASP A 549 19.57 -47.71 -17.08
C ASP A 549 20.02 -46.44 -16.35
N TYR A 550 19.37 -46.13 -15.23
CA TYR A 550 19.62 -44.90 -14.45
C TYR A 550 21.09 -44.76 -14.02
N PHE A 551 21.86 -45.86 -14.06
CA PHE A 551 23.27 -45.89 -13.68
C PHE A 551 24.23 -45.85 -14.87
N ARG A 552 23.73 -45.67 -16.11
CA ARG A 552 24.55 -45.56 -17.33
C ARG A 552 24.15 -44.38 -18.20
N ASN A 553 25.15 -43.74 -18.80
CA ASN A 553 24.96 -42.67 -19.77
C ASN A 553 24.45 -43.25 -21.10
N VAL A 554 23.19 -43.00 -21.44
CA VAL A 554 22.56 -43.46 -22.69
C VAL A 554 22.45 -42.28 -23.66
N PRO A 555 23.03 -42.34 -24.88
CA PRO A 555 22.89 -41.28 -25.87
C PRO A 555 21.42 -41.10 -26.26
N ASN A 556 20.96 -39.84 -26.34
CA ASN A 556 19.64 -39.46 -26.86
C ASN A 556 18.41 -40.08 -26.16
N ASN A 557 18.57 -40.66 -24.97
CA ASN A 557 17.48 -41.25 -24.20
C ASN A 557 17.16 -40.38 -22.98
N ILE A 558 15.98 -39.76 -22.96
CA ILE A 558 15.49 -39.02 -21.78
C ILE A 558 14.93 -39.99 -20.73
N ALA A 559 14.87 -39.58 -19.46
CA ALA A 559 14.49 -40.48 -18.38
C ALA A 559 13.04 -41.00 -18.46
N SER A 560 12.13 -40.19 -19.00
CA SER A 560 10.69 -40.46 -19.05
C SER A 560 10.04 -39.65 -20.17
N ALA A 561 8.89 -40.14 -20.67
CA ALA A 561 8.09 -39.41 -21.65
C ALA A 561 7.40 -38.16 -21.05
N THR A 562 7.35 -38.02 -19.72
CA THR A 562 6.65 -36.93 -19.03
C THR A 562 7.57 -35.76 -18.67
N LEU A 563 8.31 -35.24 -19.66
CA LEU A 563 9.20 -34.07 -19.48
C LEU A 563 8.38 -32.78 -19.25
N MET A 564 8.53 -32.13 -18.11
CA MET A 564 7.72 -30.98 -17.69
C MET A 564 8.50 -29.67 -17.56
N ALA A 565 9.82 -29.72 -17.50
CA ALA A 565 10.65 -28.53 -17.32
C ALA A 565 12.03 -28.71 -17.93
N ILE A 566 12.63 -27.59 -18.32
CA ILE A 566 14.02 -27.47 -18.74
C ILE A 566 14.61 -26.19 -18.17
N THR A 567 15.87 -26.25 -17.76
CA THR A 567 16.70 -25.06 -17.46
C THR A 567 18.14 -25.33 -17.90
N ALA A 568 18.96 -24.29 -17.92
CA ALA A 568 20.40 -24.38 -18.21
C ALA A 568 21.19 -23.85 -17.01
N ASP A 569 22.30 -24.51 -16.68
CA ASP A 569 23.25 -24.01 -15.69
C ASP A 569 24.27 -23.02 -16.32
N PRO A 570 25.05 -22.28 -15.52
CA PRO A 570 26.04 -21.35 -16.05
C PRO A 570 27.17 -21.97 -16.88
N ALA A 571 27.32 -23.30 -16.85
CA ALA A 571 28.28 -24.03 -17.68
C ALA A 571 27.67 -24.52 -19.00
N GLY A 572 26.39 -24.19 -19.28
CA GLY A 572 25.68 -24.56 -20.50
C GLY A 572 25.10 -25.97 -20.48
N ASN A 573 25.09 -26.66 -19.32
CA ASN A 573 24.42 -27.96 -19.22
C ASN A 573 22.92 -27.79 -19.01
N LEU A 574 22.15 -28.74 -19.53
CA LEU A 574 20.70 -28.74 -19.42
C LEU A 574 20.23 -29.62 -18.27
N TRP A 575 19.29 -29.09 -17.48
CA TRP A 575 18.60 -29.81 -16.43
C TRP A 575 17.14 -30.01 -16.82
N LEU A 576 16.68 -31.26 -16.77
CA LEU A 576 15.35 -31.68 -17.22
C LEU A 576 14.53 -32.26 -16.07
N GLY A 577 13.39 -31.66 -15.78
CA GLY A 577 12.46 -32.13 -14.74
C GLY A 577 11.30 -32.94 -15.31
N TYR A 578 10.97 -34.07 -14.68
CA TYR A 578 9.90 -34.96 -15.11
C TYR A 578 8.78 -35.05 -14.07
N ASN A 579 7.55 -35.37 -14.53
CA ASN A 579 6.37 -35.47 -13.67
C ASN A 579 6.46 -36.56 -12.58
N ASP A 580 7.34 -37.56 -12.75
CA ASP A 580 7.59 -38.62 -11.76
C ASP A 580 8.62 -38.22 -10.68
N GLY A 581 9.10 -36.97 -10.73
CA GLY A 581 10.10 -36.42 -9.82
C GLY A 581 11.54 -36.78 -10.21
N THR A 582 11.75 -37.51 -11.31
CA THR A 582 13.10 -37.73 -11.86
C THR A 582 13.68 -36.40 -12.33
N LEU A 583 15.02 -36.30 -12.29
CA LEU A 583 15.78 -35.20 -12.87
C LEU A 583 16.82 -35.78 -13.84
N SER A 584 17.02 -35.17 -15.00
CA SER A 584 18.16 -35.52 -15.87
C SER A 584 19.08 -34.31 -16.02
N HIS A 585 20.37 -34.59 -15.98
CA HIS A 585 21.42 -33.68 -16.42
C HIS A 585 21.86 -34.09 -17.82
N PHE A 586 22.03 -33.12 -18.71
CA PHE A 586 22.48 -33.33 -20.07
C PHE A 586 23.57 -32.33 -20.43
N THR A 587 24.69 -32.83 -20.93
CA THR A 587 25.81 -31.99 -21.38
C THR A 587 25.80 -31.92 -22.90
N PRO A 588 25.47 -30.77 -23.52
CA PRO A 588 25.36 -30.67 -24.98
C PRO A 588 26.64 -31.02 -25.75
N THR A 589 27.81 -30.81 -25.15
CA THR A 589 29.11 -31.05 -25.79
C THR A 589 29.48 -32.52 -25.91
N ASP A 590 29.04 -33.38 -24.98
CA ASP A 590 29.31 -34.82 -24.99
C ASP A 590 28.09 -35.66 -25.41
N GLY A 591 26.90 -35.04 -25.47
CA GLY A 591 25.66 -35.66 -25.92
C GLY A 591 25.10 -36.71 -24.94
N ARG A 592 25.49 -36.66 -23.66
CA ARG A 592 25.13 -37.68 -22.66
C ARG A 592 24.14 -37.17 -21.64
N PHE A 593 23.23 -38.07 -21.27
CA PHE A 593 22.32 -37.89 -20.14
C PHE A 593 22.83 -38.64 -18.91
N THR A 594 22.71 -38.00 -17.75
CA THR A 594 22.81 -38.62 -16.43
C THR A 594 21.48 -38.44 -15.72
N HIS A 595 20.89 -39.53 -15.22
CA HIS A 595 19.54 -39.52 -14.65
C HIS A 595 19.58 -39.71 -13.13
N TYR A 596 18.81 -38.90 -12.42
CA TYR A 596 18.63 -38.93 -10.97
C TYR A 596 17.18 -39.32 -10.68
N PRO A 597 16.88 -40.62 -10.51
CA PRO A 597 15.52 -41.09 -10.27
C PRO A 597 14.99 -40.64 -8.90
N SER A 598 13.69 -40.40 -8.83
CA SER A 598 13.03 -40.18 -7.54
C SER A 598 12.92 -41.50 -6.74
N LEU A 599 12.75 -41.37 -5.42
CA LEU A 599 12.58 -42.52 -4.53
C LEU A 599 11.34 -43.37 -4.90
N SER A 600 10.29 -42.75 -5.44
CA SER A 600 9.07 -43.42 -5.90
C SER A 600 9.29 -44.25 -7.18
N VAL A 601 10.24 -43.84 -8.04
CA VAL A 601 10.63 -44.61 -9.23
C VAL A 601 11.48 -45.82 -8.83
N LEU A 602 12.38 -45.66 -7.87
CA LEU A 602 13.23 -46.76 -7.35
C LEU A 602 12.41 -47.85 -6.64
N THR A 603 11.37 -47.47 -5.91
CA THR A 603 10.52 -48.40 -5.12
C THR A 603 9.45 -49.12 -5.94
N ARG A 604 9.17 -48.70 -7.18
CA ARG A 604 8.26 -49.37 -8.13
C ARG A 604 8.96 -50.36 -9.06
N ALA A 605 10.23 -50.70 -8.80
CA ALA A 605 10.87 -51.83 -9.48
C ALA A 605 10.24 -53.15 -8.98
N PRO A 606 9.78 -54.05 -9.85
CA PRO A 606 9.39 -55.37 -9.40
C PRO A 606 10.61 -56.07 -8.81
N ASP A 607 10.39 -56.77 -7.69
CA ASP A 607 11.40 -57.54 -6.97
C ASP A 607 12.38 -58.25 -7.91
N ALA A 608 13.66 -58.01 -7.68
CA ALA A 608 14.77 -58.75 -8.27
C ALA A 608 14.70 -60.22 -7.82
N THR A 609 13.82 -61.01 -8.43
CA THR A 609 13.70 -62.47 -8.25
C THR A 609 14.55 -63.26 -9.24
N THR A 610 15.59 -62.66 -9.83
CA THR A 610 16.55 -63.39 -10.66
C THR A 610 18.01 -63.07 -10.28
N ARG A 611 18.49 -63.84 -9.28
CA ARG A 611 19.88 -64.30 -9.04
C ARG A 611 21.03 -63.28 -9.12
N ALA A 612 21.71 -63.11 -7.99
CA ALA A 612 23.17 -63.23 -7.91
C ALA A 612 23.57 -63.90 -6.57
N PRO A 613 24.49 -64.89 -6.55
CA PRO A 613 25.10 -65.31 -5.29
C PRO A 613 26.16 -64.27 -4.89
N SER A 614 25.98 -63.73 -3.69
CA SER A 614 27.02 -63.29 -2.75
C SER A 614 28.39 -62.87 -3.32
N ALA A 615 28.67 -61.57 -3.34
CA ALA A 615 30.00 -61.04 -3.09
C ALA A 615 29.93 -59.59 -2.55
N GLN A 616 30.25 -59.47 -1.26
CA GLN A 616 30.86 -58.34 -0.55
C GLN A 616 30.30 -56.91 -0.78
N ALA A 617 29.65 -56.43 0.27
CA ALA A 617 29.39 -55.02 0.51
C ALA A 617 30.69 -54.22 0.60
N GLN A 618 30.78 -53.12 -0.15
CA GLN A 618 31.62 -51.97 0.18
C GLN A 618 30.71 -50.82 0.62
N PRO A 619 31.13 -49.98 1.59
CA PRO A 619 30.29 -48.91 2.11
C PRO A 619 30.17 -47.78 1.08
N ALA A 620 29.01 -47.12 1.07
CA ALA A 620 28.77 -45.90 0.31
C ALA A 620 29.68 -44.75 0.80
N PRO A 621 30.13 -43.84 -0.08
CA PRO A 621 30.65 -42.56 0.36
C PRO A 621 29.50 -41.70 0.87
N GLU A 622 29.70 -41.08 2.03
CA GLU A 622 28.81 -40.07 2.61
C GLU A 622 28.63 -38.87 1.67
N LEU A 623 27.40 -38.35 1.65
CA LEU A 623 27.04 -37.00 1.17
C LEU A 623 26.48 -36.20 2.35
#